data_AF-A0A8T0WD34-F1
#
_entry.id   AF-A0A8T0WD34-F1
#
_cell.length_a   1.000
_cell.length_b   1.000
_cell.length_c   1.000
_cell.angle_alpha   90.00
_cell.angle_beta   90.00
_cell.angle_gamma   90.00
#
_symmetry.space_group_name_H-M   'P 1'
#
loop_
_entity.id
_entity.type
_entity.pdbx_description
1 polymer ?
#
loop_
_entity_poly.entity_id
_entity_poly.type
_entity_poly.pdbx_seq_one_letter_code
_entity_poly.pdbx_strand_id
1 'polypeptide(L)'
;MQLSLFVSASYVLLILFTNFQSERLRKVLEYINEVHSLCGVLGIDFGTTVNEIHPSLHQNGVEQSRNISNSTLDGLASTVSKLKTERKSRIQKMRERMESLCQLWKLMDSPEEEKRQFSKVMGILILPEEGITSSGVLSQEIIDKVEAEVERLTKLKTSRLKDIVMKRRRELEEICENAHIEPDVSTAPEQTDALIDSGLMDPSALLANIESQILKAKEESLSRKEIMDRINKWIAACDEEAWLEEYNQDPKRYSAGRGAHINLKRAEKARILVTKIPSMVDNLINRTFAWENARSKPFLYDGGRLISVLEEYRLSRQQKEEEKRRYRDQKKLESILLAEKEAIFGSKPTPKRMSNLNRKANGYQPNGNANGLKTPTPRRSSLGSATPQLLTPRSYSGHNRYFGDLRRLSTSHLNFGDDSLSTFTSISGSEPESPSLG
;
A
#
# COMPACT_ATOMS: atom_id res chain seq x y z
N MET A 1 -27.17 87.22 -63.29
CA MET A 1 -27.39 86.66 -61.94
C MET A 1 -27.41 85.12 -61.91
N GLN A 2 -27.95 84.40 -62.91
CA GLN A 2 -27.98 82.92 -62.89
C GLN A 2 -26.61 82.22 -62.95
N LEU A 3 -25.63 82.75 -63.70
CA LEU A 3 -24.30 82.13 -63.81
C LEU A 3 -23.47 82.22 -62.51
N SER A 4 -23.56 83.31 -61.74
CA SER A 4 -22.80 83.42 -60.48
C SER A 4 -23.36 82.49 -59.39
N LEU A 5 -24.67 82.24 -59.40
CA LEU A 5 -25.32 81.26 -58.53
C LEU A 5 -24.90 79.82 -58.89
N PHE A 6 -24.74 79.49 -60.18
CA PHE A 6 -24.29 78.17 -60.63
C PHE A 6 -22.82 77.88 -60.31
N VAL A 7 -21.95 78.89 -60.44
CA VAL A 7 -20.54 78.79 -60.06
C VAL A 7 -20.40 78.70 -58.53
N SER A 8 -21.17 79.48 -57.77
CA SER A 8 -21.22 79.39 -56.31
C SER A 8 -21.72 78.01 -55.84
N ALA A 9 -22.80 77.49 -56.41
CA ALA A 9 -23.34 76.18 -56.07
C ALA A 9 -22.35 75.06 -56.42
N SER A 10 -21.69 75.13 -57.59
CA SER A 10 -20.65 74.17 -57.99
C SER A 10 -19.43 74.20 -57.04
N TYR A 11 -19.01 75.39 -56.61
CA TYR A 11 -17.88 75.56 -55.69
C TYR A 11 -18.22 75.04 -54.28
N VAL A 12 -19.45 75.28 -53.80
CA VAL A 12 -19.96 74.71 -52.55
C VAL A 12 -20.06 73.18 -52.64
N LEU A 13 -20.54 72.63 -53.76
CA LEU A 13 -20.58 71.18 -53.97
C LEU A 13 -19.18 70.56 -53.98
N LEU A 14 -18.21 71.24 -54.58
CA LEU A 14 -16.81 70.81 -54.61
C LEU A 14 -16.20 70.81 -53.20
N ILE A 15 -16.44 71.86 -52.41
CA ILE A 15 -15.99 71.95 -51.00
C ILE A 15 -16.66 70.90 -50.12
N LEU A 16 -17.96 70.64 -50.31
CA LEU A 16 -18.67 69.60 -49.56
C LEU A 16 -18.16 68.20 -49.93
N PHE A 17 -17.89 67.96 -51.21
CA PHE A 17 -17.32 66.70 -51.69
C PHE A 17 -15.91 66.47 -51.16
N THR A 18 -15.04 67.48 -51.16
CA THR A 18 -13.68 67.37 -50.61
C THR A 18 -13.69 67.14 -49.10
N ASN A 19 -14.52 67.86 -48.34
CA ASN A 19 -14.69 67.61 -46.90
C ASN A 19 -15.21 66.19 -46.62
N PHE A 20 -16.18 65.72 -47.40
CA PHE A 20 -16.73 64.36 -47.27
C PHE A 20 -15.67 63.28 -47.57
N GLN A 21 -14.84 63.48 -48.59
CA GLN A 21 -13.72 62.59 -48.91
C GLN A 21 -12.66 62.58 -47.80
N SER A 22 -12.31 63.75 -47.24
CA SER A 22 -11.38 63.87 -46.11
C SER A 22 -11.91 63.19 -44.84
N GLU A 23 -13.19 63.34 -44.52
CA GLU A 23 -13.83 62.68 -43.38
C GLU A 23 -13.83 61.15 -43.53
N ARG A 24 -14.10 60.63 -44.73
CA ARG A 24 -14.05 59.19 -44.98
C ARG A 24 -12.64 58.64 -44.90
N LEU A 25 -11.65 59.36 -45.43
CA LEU A 25 -10.25 58.98 -45.31
C LEU A 25 -9.79 58.93 -43.85
N ARG A 26 -10.23 59.90 -43.03
CA ARG A 26 -10.00 59.93 -41.58
C ARG A 26 -10.57 58.68 -40.89
N LYS A 27 -11.80 58.31 -41.24
CA LYS A 27 -12.48 57.13 -40.68
C LYS A 27 -11.83 55.81 -41.10
N VAL A 28 -11.37 55.71 -42.36
CA VAL A 28 -10.58 54.56 -42.83
C VAL A 28 -9.26 54.44 -42.06
N LEU A 29 -8.55 55.55 -41.84
CA LEU A 29 -7.31 55.55 -41.05
C LEU A 29 -7.55 55.13 -39.59
N GLU A 30 -8.66 55.59 -38.99
CA GLU A 30 -9.07 55.20 -37.64
C GLU A 30 -9.33 53.69 -37.53
N TYR A 31 -10.11 53.10 -38.45
CA TYR A 31 -10.34 51.66 -38.45
C TYR A 31 -9.07 50.85 -38.75
N ILE A 32 -8.18 51.33 -39.61
CA ILE A 32 -6.89 50.66 -39.86
C ILE A 32 -6.03 50.65 -38.59
N ASN A 33 -5.95 51.78 -37.87
CA ASN A 33 -5.22 51.85 -36.60
C ASN A 33 -5.84 50.94 -35.54
N GLU A 34 -7.17 50.86 -35.49
CA GLU A 34 -7.89 49.98 -34.58
C GLU A 34 -7.63 48.51 -34.91
N VAL A 35 -7.72 48.10 -36.18
CA VAL A 35 -7.36 46.75 -36.64
C VAL A 35 -5.90 46.44 -36.30
N HIS A 36 -4.96 47.35 -36.56
CA HIS A 36 -3.55 47.17 -36.22
C HIS A 36 -3.34 46.96 -34.72
N SER A 37 -4.03 47.74 -33.87
CA SER A 37 -3.96 47.58 -32.42
C SER A 37 -4.53 46.24 -31.95
N LEU A 38 -5.68 45.82 -32.50
CA LEU A 38 -6.34 44.56 -32.15
C LEU A 38 -5.53 43.35 -32.62
N CYS A 39 -5.00 43.39 -33.85
CA CYS A 39 -4.09 42.38 -34.38
C CYS A 39 -2.83 42.25 -33.51
N GLY A 40 -2.24 43.36 -33.08
CA GLY A 40 -1.09 43.37 -32.17
C GLY A 40 -1.39 42.69 -30.83
N VAL A 41 -2.52 42.99 -30.20
CA VAL A 41 -2.93 42.36 -28.92
C VAL A 41 -3.24 40.87 -29.08
N LEU A 42 -3.90 40.49 -30.18
CA LEU A 42 -4.29 39.10 -30.48
C LEU A 42 -3.17 38.26 -31.10
N GLY A 43 -2.05 38.88 -31.47
CA GLY A 43 -0.96 38.23 -32.20
C GLY A 43 -1.38 37.69 -33.58
N ILE A 44 -2.38 38.32 -34.21
CA ILE A 44 -2.85 37.97 -35.56
C ILE A 44 -2.06 38.81 -36.57
N ASP A 45 -1.69 38.23 -37.70
CA ASP A 45 -1.00 38.97 -38.75
C ASP A 45 -1.93 40.05 -39.35
N PHE A 46 -1.50 41.30 -39.20
CA PHE A 46 -2.22 42.46 -39.72
C PHE A 46 -2.30 42.42 -41.26
N GLY A 47 -1.24 41.92 -41.92
CA GLY A 47 -1.17 41.91 -43.38
C GLY A 47 -2.25 41.05 -44.01
N THR A 48 -2.35 39.79 -43.58
CA THR A 48 -3.42 38.86 -43.98
C THR A 48 -4.81 39.42 -43.67
N THR A 49 -5.03 39.91 -42.45
CA THR A 49 -6.33 40.45 -42.01
C THR A 49 -6.83 41.62 -42.88
N VAL A 50 -5.91 42.49 -43.31
CA VAL A 50 -6.24 43.68 -44.11
C VAL A 50 -6.29 43.36 -45.62
N ASN A 51 -5.49 42.41 -46.08
CA ASN A 51 -5.51 41.92 -47.47
C ASN A 51 -6.83 41.22 -47.82
N GLU A 52 -7.47 40.54 -46.85
CA GLU A 52 -8.83 39.97 -47.02
C GLU A 52 -9.89 41.02 -47.34
N ILE A 53 -9.69 42.27 -46.92
CA ILE A 53 -10.61 43.38 -47.18
C ILE A 53 -10.27 44.04 -48.51
N HIS A 54 -9.02 44.51 -48.66
CA HIS A 54 -8.51 45.04 -49.92
C HIS A 54 -6.97 45.17 -49.88
N PRO A 55 -6.23 44.68 -50.89
CA PRO A 55 -4.76 44.70 -50.90
C PRO A 55 -4.15 46.12 -50.85
N SER A 56 -4.88 47.13 -51.32
CA SER A 56 -4.42 48.54 -51.25
C SER A 56 -4.35 49.10 -49.81
N LEU A 57 -4.89 48.40 -48.81
CA LEU A 57 -4.85 48.84 -47.41
C LEU A 57 -3.57 48.40 -46.70
N HIS A 58 -2.86 47.41 -47.26
CA HIS A 58 -1.59 46.88 -46.72
C HIS A 58 -0.37 47.64 -47.26
N GLN A 59 -0.47 48.24 -48.46
CA GLN A 59 0.63 48.90 -49.15
C GLN A 59 0.88 50.32 -48.59
N ASN A 60 1.92 50.49 -47.76
CA ASN A 60 2.39 51.78 -47.24
C ASN A 60 3.12 52.64 -48.30
N GLY A 61 2.66 52.63 -49.55
CA GLY A 61 3.19 53.47 -50.63
C GLY A 61 2.51 54.84 -50.64
N VAL A 62 3.31 55.90 -50.59
CA VAL A 62 2.89 57.32 -50.53
C VAL A 62 2.05 57.76 -51.75
N GLU A 63 1.96 56.96 -52.82
CA GLU A 63 1.33 57.35 -54.09
C GLU A 63 0.09 56.54 -54.53
N GLN A 64 -0.41 55.58 -53.73
CA GLN A 64 -1.60 54.80 -54.12
C GLN A 64 -2.78 55.08 -53.19
N SER A 65 -3.88 55.54 -53.79
CA SER A 65 -5.12 55.88 -53.08
C SER A 65 -5.64 54.67 -52.28
N ARG A 66 -5.69 54.81 -50.96
CA ARG A 66 -6.44 53.85 -50.13
C ARG A 66 -7.88 53.82 -50.63
N ASN A 67 -8.41 52.63 -50.87
CA ASN A 67 -9.77 52.48 -51.35
C ASN A 67 -10.75 53.03 -50.28
N ILE A 68 -11.47 54.10 -50.62
CA ILE A 68 -12.42 54.79 -49.72
C ILE A 68 -13.87 54.38 -50.06
N SER A 69 -14.08 53.22 -50.70
CA SER A 69 -15.43 52.73 -51.03
C SER A 69 -16.23 52.37 -49.78
N ASN A 70 -17.56 52.38 -49.89
CA ASN A 70 -18.44 51.95 -48.80
C ASN A 70 -18.20 50.47 -48.45
N SER A 71 -17.98 49.62 -49.46
CA SER A 71 -17.63 48.21 -49.23
C SER A 71 -16.33 48.04 -48.42
N THR A 72 -15.34 48.90 -48.62
CA THR A 72 -14.09 48.86 -47.84
C THR A 72 -14.30 49.34 -46.41
N LEU A 73 -15.09 50.39 -46.20
CA LEU A 73 -15.46 50.88 -44.87
C LEU A 73 -16.31 49.86 -44.08
N ASP A 74 -17.30 49.24 -44.73
CA ASP A 74 -18.17 48.23 -44.12
C ASP A 74 -17.37 46.95 -43.81
N GLY A 75 -16.45 46.56 -44.71
CA GLY A 75 -15.51 45.47 -44.49
C GLY A 75 -14.61 45.71 -43.27
N LEU A 76 -13.99 46.90 -43.18
CA LEU A 76 -13.18 47.30 -42.02
C LEU A 76 -13.99 47.32 -40.72
N ALA A 77 -15.20 47.89 -40.72
CA ALA A 77 -16.07 47.92 -39.54
C ALA A 77 -16.49 46.51 -39.09
N SER A 78 -16.77 45.61 -40.04
CA SER A 78 -17.05 44.20 -39.77
C SER A 78 -15.85 43.49 -39.15
N THR A 79 -14.65 43.69 -39.70
CA THR A 79 -13.41 43.10 -39.17
C THR A 79 -13.07 43.63 -37.77
N VAL A 80 -13.21 44.94 -37.53
CA VAL A 80 -13.06 45.53 -36.18
C VAL A 80 -14.02 44.87 -35.19
N SER A 81 -15.29 44.71 -35.57
CA SER A 81 -16.30 44.09 -34.70
C SER A 81 -15.95 42.62 -34.39
N LYS A 82 -15.52 41.85 -35.40
CA LYS A 82 -15.05 40.47 -35.21
C LYS A 82 -13.85 40.40 -34.27
N LEU A 83 -12.81 41.21 -34.49
CA LEU A 83 -11.61 41.24 -33.66
C LEU A 83 -11.92 41.65 -32.21
N LYS A 84 -12.85 42.59 -31.99
CA LYS A 84 -13.35 42.93 -30.65
C LYS A 84 -14.02 41.75 -29.95
N THR A 85 -14.89 41.02 -30.65
CA THR A 85 -15.56 39.84 -30.08
C THR A 85 -14.57 38.72 -29.75
N GLU A 86 -13.59 38.49 -30.63
CA GLU A 86 -12.53 37.50 -30.41
C GLU A 86 -11.65 37.88 -29.22
N ARG A 87 -11.27 39.16 -29.11
CA ARG A 87 -10.53 39.69 -27.95
C ARG A 87 -11.26 39.43 -26.64
N LYS A 88 -12.56 39.76 -26.59
CA LYS A 88 -13.38 39.51 -25.40
C LYS A 88 -13.43 38.02 -25.05
N SER A 89 -13.65 37.17 -26.06
CA SER A 89 -13.68 35.71 -25.92
C SER A 89 -12.36 35.16 -25.37
N ARG A 90 -11.21 35.56 -25.94
CA ARG A 90 -9.88 35.13 -25.49
C ARG A 90 -9.56 35.61 -24.08
N ILE A 91 -9.92 36.84 -23.72
CA ILE A 91 -9.75 37.36 -22.36
C ILE A 91 -10.52 36.49 -21.36
N GLN A 92 -11.79 36.20 -21.64
CA GLN A 92 -12.63 35.42 -20.75
C GLN A 92 -12.07 34.00 -20.57
N LYS A 93 -11.79 33.30 -21.67
CA LYS A 93 -11.17 31.96 -21.63
C LYS A 93 -9.86 31.98 -20.86
N MET A 94 -8.99 32.95 -21.12
CA MET A 94 -7.70 33.03 -20.44
C MET A 94 -7.87 33.27 -18.93
N ARG A 95 -8.83 34.10 -18.49
CA ARG A 95 -9.13 34.28 -17.06
C ARG A 95 -9.58 32.97 -16.41
N GLU A 96 -10.49 32.23 -17.04
CA GLU A 96 -10.98 30.94 -16.53
C GLU A 96 -9.86 29.88 -16.44
N ARG A 97 -9.00 29.80 -17.46
CA ARG A 97 -7.83 28.92 -17.46
C ARG A 97 -6.81 29.32 -16.38
N MET A 98 -6.56 30.62 -16.24
CA MET A 98 -5.64 31.13 -15.23
C MET A 98 -6.16 30.92 -13.81
N GLU A 99 -7.46 31.03 -13.60
CA GLU A 99 -8.11 30.69 -12.33
C GLU A 99 -7.94 29.20 -12.01
N SER A 100 -8.19 28.32 -12.98
CA SER A 100 -7.99 26.89 -12.84
C SER A 100 -6.52 26.56 -12.51
N LEU A 101 -5.58 27.23 -13.18
CA LEU A 101 -4.15 27.10 -12.93
C LEU A 101 -3.75 27.53 -11.51
N CYS A 102 -4.31 28.65 -11.02
CA CYS A 102 -4.16 29.10 -9.64
C CYS A 102 -4.65 28.08 -8.61
N GLN A 103 -5.82 27.48 -8.86
CA GLN A 103 -6.37 26.45 -7.98
C GLN A 103 -5.47 25.21 -7.97
N LEU A 104 -4.97 24.78 -9.13
CA LEU A 104 -4.03 23.66 -9.24
C LEU A 104 -2.70 23.93 -8.52
N TRP A 105 -2.12 25.12 -8.66
CA TRP A 105 -0.89 25.46 -7.93
C TRP A 105 -1.07 25.46 -6.42
N LYS A 106 -2.22 25.92 -5.91
CA LYS A 106 -2.56 25.85 -4.48
C LYS A 106 -2.71 24.41 -4.01
N LEU A 107 -3.30 23.54 -4.84
CA LEU A 107 -3.51 22.14 -4.51
C LEU A 107 -2.20 21.33 -4.54
N MET A 108 -1.32 21.64 -5.50
CA MET A 108 -0.10 20.88 -5.77
C MET A 108 1.13 21.39 -5.01
N ASP A 109 0.98 22.49 -4.27
CA ASP A 109 2.06 23.25 -3.63
C ASP A 109 3.22 23.54 -4.60
N SER A 110 2.88 24.02 -5.80
CA SER A 110 3.87 24.26 -6.86
C SER A 110 4.89 25.33 -6.46
N PRO A 111 6.19 25.15 -6.83
CA PRO A 111 7.25 26.09 -6.50
C PRO A 111 7.07 27.43 -7.23
N GLU A 112 7.63 28.49 -6.65
CA GLU A 112 7.44 29.85 -7.16
C GLU A 112 8.10 30.06 -8.53
N GLU A 113 9.19 29.35 -8.84
CA GLU A 113 9.82 29.34 -10.16
C GLU A 113 8.85 28.95 -11.29
N GLU A 114 7.98 27.96 -11.07
CA GLU A 114 6.97 27.54 -12.06
C GLU A 114 5.90 28.63 -12.23
N LYS A 115 5.48 29.28 -11.13
CA LYS A 115 4.49 30.38 -11.17
C LYS A 115 5.03 31.64 -11.83
N ARG A 116 6.33 31.96 -11.64
CA ARG A 116 6.98 33.15 -12.20
C ARG A 116 6.85 33.23 -13.72
N GLN A 117 6.86 32.10 -14.42
CA GLN A 117 6.73 32.03 -15.88
C GLN A 117 5.40 32.60 -16.40
N PHE A 118 4.37 32.62 -15.55
CA PHE A 118 3.03 33.10 -15.88
C PHE A 118 2.67 34.41 -15.14
N SER A 119 3.55 34.91 -14.27
CA SER A 119 3.32 36.13 -13.47
C SER A 119 3.00 37.36 -14.33
N LYS A 120 3.68 37.51 -15.47
CA LYS A 120 3.45 38.60 -16.42
C LYS A 120 2.05 38.51 -17.06
N VAL A 121 1.65 37.30 -17.46
CA VAL A 121 0.33 37.05 -18.06
C VAL A 121 -0.77 37.26 -17.00
N MET A 122 -0.57 36.74 -15.80
CA MET A 122 -1.44 36.96 -14.64
C MET A 122 -1.67 38.45 -14.37
N GLY A 123 -0.61 39.24 -14.23
CA GLY A 123 -0.71 40.67 -13.91
C GLY A 123 -1.52 41.46 -14.95
N ILE A 124 -1.41 41.08 -16.22
CA ILE A 124 -2.12 41.74 -17.32
C ILE A 124 -3.60 41.31 -17.36
N LEU A 125 -3.89 40.05 -17.05
CA LEU A 125 -5.26 39.55 -17.02
C LEU A 125 -6.09 40.08 -15.84
N ILE A 126 -5.47 40.67 -14.81
CA ILE A 126 -6.20 41.32 -13.71
C ILE A 126 -6.83 42.65 -14.16
N LEU A 127 -6.23 43.33 -15.15
CA LEU A 127 -6.72 44.61 -15.68
C LEU A 127 -8.11 44.47 -16.33
N PRO A 128 -8.93 45.54 -16.36
CA PRO A 128 -10.18 45.56 -17.14
C PRO A 128 -9.90 45.39 -18.64
N GLU A 129 -10.90 44.96 -19.40
CA GLU A 129 -10.78 44.60 -20.83
C GLU A 129 -10.13 45.71 -21.66
N GLU A 130 -10.46 46.96 -21.35
CA GLU A 130 -9.97 48.16 -22.02
C GLU A 130 -8.48 48.42 -21.78
N GLY A 131 -7.95 47.94 -20.64
CA GLY A 131 -6.55 48.12 -20.22
C GLY A 131 -5.56 47.13 -20.82
N ILE A 132 -6.02 46.09 -21.52
CA ILE A 132 -5.15 45.05 -22.12
C ILE A 132 -4.66 45.51 -23.49
N THR A 133 -3.65 46.38 -23.51
CA THR A 133 -3.02 46.92 -24.74
C THR A 133 -1.66 46.30 -25.05
N SER A 134 -1.18 45.38 -24.20
CA SER A 134 0.09 44.71 -24.39
C SER A 134 0.05 43.74 -25.58
N SER A 135 0.97 43.97 -26.51
CA SER A 135 1.12 43.16 -27.73
C SER A 135 1.38 41.69 -27.40
N GLY A 136 0.67 40.81 -28.10
CA GLY A 136 0.85 39.36 -28.06
C GLY A 136 0.37 38.66 -26.79
N VAL A 137 -0.25 39.34 -25.82
CA VAL A 137 -0.68 38.70 -24.56
C VAL A 137 -1.87 37.74 -24.74
N LEU A 138 -2.68 37.98 -25.76
CA LEU A 138 -3.79 37.11 -26.16
C LEU A 138 -3.45 36.32 -27.43
N SER A 139 -2.15 36.13 -27.73
CA SER A 139 -1.73 35.28 -28.82
C SER A 139 -2.14 33.84 -28.57
N GLN A 140 -2.37 33.10 -29.66
CA GLN A 140 -2.70 31.68 -29.57
C GLN A 140 -1.60 30.90 -28.84
N GLU A 141 -0.33 31.24 -29.08
CA GLU A 141 0.83 30.62 -28.42
C GLU A 141 0.78 30.71 -26.89
N ILE A 142 0.40 31.87 -26.33
CA ILE A 142 0.31 32.02 -24.87
C ILE A 142 -0.90 31.26 -24.32
N ILE A 143 -2.03 31.27 -25.04
CA ILE A 143 -3.21 30.48 -24.66
C ILE A 143 -2.85 29.00 -24.61
N ASP A 144 -2.24 28.48 -25.68
CA ASP A 144 -1.80 27.08 -25.76
C ASP A 144 -0.81 26.76 -24.65
N LYS A 145 0.10 27.68 -24.31
CA LYS A 145 1.04 27.50 -23.21
C LYS A 145 0.35 27.40 -21.83
N VAL A 146 -0.65 28.24 -21.57
CA VAL A 146 -1.42 28.18 -20.31
C VAL A 146 -2.26 26.90 -20.26
N GLU A 147 -2.90 26.52 -21.37
CA GLU A 147 -3.70 25.28 -21.44
C GLU A 147 -2.83 24.03 -21.28
N ALA A 148 -1.67 23.98 -21.92
CA ALA A 148 -0.70 22.89 -21.76
C ALA A 148 -0.21 22.76 -20.32
N GLU A 149 -0.01 23.87 -19.60
CA GLU A 149 0.38 23.82 -18.19
C GLU A 149 -0.75 23.34 -17.29
N VAL A 150 -1.99 23.76 -17.53
CA VAL A 150 -3.18 23.24 -16.83
C VAL A 150 -3.31 21.73 -17.06
N GLU A 151 -3.12 21.26 -18.30
CA GLU A 151 -3.14 19.84 -18.63
C GLU A 151 -2.01 19.08 -17.93
N ARG A 152 -0.78 19.60 -17.96
CA ARG A 152 0.38 19.01 -17.28
C ARG A 152 0.14 18.86 -15.78
N LEU A 153 -0.35 19.90 -15.12
CA LEU A 153 -0.64 19.86 -13.68
C LEU A 153 -1.82 18.95 -13.35
N THR A 154 -2.83 18.89 -14.22
CA THR A 154 -3.95 17.95 -14.07
C THR A 154 -3.47 16.50 -14.17
N LYS A 155 -2.63 16.19 -15.16
CA LYS A 155 -1.97 14.87 -15.29
C LYS A 155 -1.13 14.54 -14.06
N LEU A 156 -0.33 15.51 -13.58
CA LEU A 156 0.49 15.34 -12.37
C LEU A 156 -0.37 15.09 -11.13
N LYS A 157 -1.50 15.81 -10.97
CA LYS A 157 -2.47 15.59 -9.90
C LYS A 157 -3.01 14.16 -9.95
N THR A 158 -3.44 13.68 -11.12
CA THR A 158 -3.94 12.31 -11.29
C THR A 158 -2.87 11.27 -10.97
N SER A 159 -1.63 11.48 -11.43
CA SER A 159 -0.49 10.60 -11.10
C SER A 159 -0.22 10.54 -9.61
N ARG A 160 -0.15 11.69 -8.92
CA ARG A 160 0.06 11.73 -7.47
C ARG A 160 -1.10 11.06 -6.71
N LEU A 161 -2.33 11.26 -7.18
CA LEU A 161 -3.51 10.65 -6.56
C LEU A 161 -3.48 9.13 -6.72
N LYS A 162 -3.06 8.61 -7.89
CA LYS A 162 -2.81 7.18 -8.12
C LYS A 162 -1.76 6.64 -7.14
N ASP A 163 -0.63 7.34 -6.97
CA ASP A 163 0.41 6.93 -6.02
C ASP A 163 -0.11 6.87 -4.57
N ILE A 164 -0.93 7.84 -4.17
CA ILE A 164 -1.55 7.88 -2.84
C ILE A 164 -2.52 6.70 -2.66
N VAL A 165 -3.37 6.43 -3.67
CA VAL A 165 -4.28 5.28 -3.69
C VAL A 165 -3.51 3.98 -3.51
N MET A 166 -2.44 3.78 -4.27
CA MET A 166 -1.61 2.58 -4.18
C MET A 166 -0.91 2.44 -2.83
N LYS A 167 -0.42 3.55 -2.26
CA LYS A 167 0.17 3.55 -0.92
C LYS A 167 -0.84 3.20 0.16
N ARG A 168 -2.06 3.75 0.09
CA ARG A 168 -3.14 3.43 1.04
C ARG A 168 -3.65 2.00 0.86
N ARG A 169 -3.72 1.49 -0.37
CA ARG A 169 -4.04 0.09 -0.61
C ARG A 169 -3.01 -0.85 0.03
N ARG A 170 -1.72 -0.53 -0.08
CA ARG A 170 -0.66 -1.29 0.61
C ARG A 170 -0.81 -1.25 2.14
N GLU A 171 -1.14 -0.09 2.72
CA GLU A 171 -1.42 0.01 4.16
C GLU A 171 -2.59 -0.90 4.56
N LEU A 172 -3.66 -0.92 3.77
CA LEU A 172 -4.80 -1.82 3.99
C LEU A 172 -4.37 -3.28 3.96
N GLU A 173 -3.60 -3.70 2.95
CA GLU A 173 -3.09 -5.07 2.82
C GLU A 173 -2.21 -5.46 4.00
N GLU A 174 -1.31 -4.58 4.46
CA GLU A 174 -0.47 -4.81 5.64
C GLU A 174 -1.30 -4.98 6.92
N ILE A 175 -2.36 -4.17 7.11
CA ILE A 175 -3.27 -4.32 8.26
C ILE A 175 -4.04 -5.62 8.18
N CYS A 176 -4.54 -5.98 6.99
CA CYS A 176 -5.26 -7.23 6.76
C CYS A 176 -4.37 -8.45 6.99
N GLU A 177 -3.14 -8.45 6.48
CA GLU A 177 -2.15 -9.52 6.70
C GLU A 177 -1.87 -9.69 8.20
N ASN A 178 -1.55 -8.60 8.90
CA ASN A 178 -1.29 -8.62 10.35
C ASN A 178 -2.50 -9.08 11.18
N ALA A 179 -3.72 -8.86 10.69
CA ALA A 179 -4.97 -9.25 11.35
C ALA A 179 -5.53 -10.60 10.86
N HIS A 180 -4.84 -11.26 9.91
CA HIS A 180 -5.29 -12.46 9.21
C HIS A 180 -6.72 -12.32 8.65
N ILE A 181 -6.99 -11.19 7.99
CA ILE A 181 -8.24 -10.85 7.29
C ILE A 181 -7.98 -10.93 5.79
N GLU A 182 -8.92 -11.46 5.02
CA GLU A 182 -8.84 -11.39 3.56
C GLU A 182 -9.13 -9.96 3.07
N PRO A 183 -8.20 -9.31 2.33
CA PRO A 183 -8.46 -8.02 1.75
C PRO A 183 -9.50 -8.14 0.62
N ASP A 184 -10.31 -7.10 0.45
CA ASP A 184 -11.31 -7.05 -0.60
C ASP A 184 -10.64 -7.13 -1.99
N VAL A 185 -11.03 -8.13 -2.78
CA VAL A 185 -10.46 -8.43 -4.11
C VAL A 185 -10.86 -7.37 -5.13
N SER A 186 -11.99 -6.68 -4.93
CA SER A 186 -12.49 -5.64 -5.85
C SER A 186 -11.63 -4.37 -5.88
N THR A 187 -10.71 -4.23 -4.92
CA THR A 187 -9.76 -3.10 -4.80
C THR A 187 -8.32 -3.55 -5.05
N ALA A 188 -8.15 -4.70 -5.70
CA ALA A 188 -6.83 -5.19 -6.09
C ALA A 188 -6.13 -4.21 -7.05
N PRO A 189 -4.81 -4.00 -6.88
CA PRO A 189 -4.05 -2.98 -7.62
C PRO A 189 -4.15 -3.14 -9.13
N GLU A 190 -4.13 -4.39 -9.64
CA GLU A 190 -4.20 -4.69 -11.07
C GLU A 190 -5.55 -4.32 -11.69
N GLN A 191 -6.65 -4.44 -10.92
CA GLN A 191 -7.98 -4.07 -11.38
C GLN A 191 -8.19 -2.56 -11.26
N THR A 192 -7.76 -1.94 -10.16
CA THR A 192 -7.97 -0.51 -9.93
C THR A 192 -7.16 0.36 -10.87
N ASP A 193 -5.91 -0.02 -11.19
CA ASP A 193 -5.05 0.77 -12.09
C ASP A 193 -5.63 0.82 -13.51
N ALA A 194 -6.12 -0.31 -14.03
CA ALA A 194 -6.75 -0.36 -15.34
C ALA A 194 -8.08 0.44 -15.41
N LEU A 195 -8.85 0.45 -14.32
CA LEU A 195 -10.10 1.20 -14.21
C LEU A 195 -9.87 2.71 -14.11
N ILE A 196 -8.79 3.14 -13.46
CA ILE A 196 -8.37 4.54 -13.41
C ILE A 196 -7.89 5.01 -14.79
N ASP A 197 -7.04 4.22 -15.44
CA ASP A 197 -6.45 4.60 -16.74
C ASP A 197 -7.51 4.61 -17.87
N SER A 198 -8.57 3.81 -17.76
CA SER A 198 -9.73 3.84 -18.65
C SER A 198 -10.74 4.96 -18.33
N GLY A 199 -10.51 5.73 -17.26
CA GLY A 199 -11.40 6.82 -16.83
C GLY A 199 -12.75 6.35 -16.29
N LEU A 200 -12.93 5.05 -16.05
CA LEU A 200 -14.17 4.47 -15.56
C LEU A 200 -14.36 4.67 -14.05
N MET A 201 -13.26 4.92 -13.32
CA MET A 201 -13.28 5.13 -11.88
C MET A 201 -12.55 6.42 -11.50
N ASP A 202 -13.19 7.27 -10.70
CA ASP A 202 -12.57 8.47 -10.13
C ASP A 202 -11.58 8.09 -9.02
N PRO A 203 -10.28 8.44 -9.12
CA PRO A 203 -9.30 8.13 -8.10
C PRO A 203 -9.60 8.74 -6.72
N SER A 204 -10.32 9.87 -6.65
CA SER A 204 -10.68 10.49 -5.38
C SER A 204 -11.74 9.68 -4.63
N ALA A 205 -12.78 9.23 -5.32
CA ALA A 205 -13.79 8.34 -4.75
C ALA A 205 -13.19 6.99 -4.30
N LEU A 206 -12.29 6.42 -5.11
CA LEU A 206 -11.60 5.18 -4.76
C LEU A 206 -10.74 5.35 -3.49
N LEU A 207 -10.01 6.45 -3.37
CA LEU A 207 -9.23 6.74 -2.17
C LEU A 207 -10.11 6.76 -0.92
N ALA A 208 -11.25 7.45 -0.96
CA ALA A 208 -12.18 7.50 0.17
C ALA A 208 -12.75 6.11 0.53
N ASN A 209 -13.01 5.26 -0.47
CA ASN A 209 -13.42 3.87 -0.23
C ASN A 209 -12.31 3.06 0.46
N ILE A 210 -11.05 3.17 -0.01
CA ILE A 210 -9.90 2.49 0.62
C ILE A 210 -9.71 3.00 2.06
N GLU A 211 -9.83 4.31 2.31
CA GLU A 211 -9.74 4.86 3.67
C GLU A 211 -10.81 4.29 4.60
N SER A 212 -12.05 4.17 4.12
CA SER A 212 -13.13 3.50 4.85
C SER A 212 -12.83 2.02 5.12
N GLN A 213 -12.26 1.31 4.14
CA GLN A 213 -11.83 -0.08 4.33
C GLN A 213 -10.70 -0.19 5.36
N ILE A 214 -9.71 0.72 5.34
CA ILE A 214 -8.65 0.80 6.36
C ILE A 214 -9.24 0.97 7.75
N LEU A 215 -10.21 1.88 7.92
CA LEU A 215 -10.85 2.10 9.22
C LEU A 215 -11.56 0.84 9.72
N LYS A 216 -12.32 0.17 8.84
CA LYS A 216 -12.99 -1.10 9.16
C LYS A 216 -11.98 -2.20 9.52
N ALA A 217 -10.90 -2.33 8.75
CA ALA A 217 -9.84 -3.30 9.00
C ALA A 217 -9.11 -3.03 10.32
N LYS A 218 -8.85 -1.76 10.66
CA LYS A 218 -8.27 -1.36 11.96
C LYS A 218 -9.20 -1.68 13.12
N GLU A 219 -10.49 -1.38 13.01
CA GLU A 219 -11.48 -1.72 14.03
C GLU A 219 -11.56 -3.25 14.24
N GLU A 220 -11.59 -4.00 13.13
CA GLU A 220 -11.62 -5.45 13.19
C GLU A 220 -10.34 -6.02 13.81
N SER A 221 -9.17 -5.52 13.41
CA SER A 221 -7.87 -5.88 13.99
C SER A 221 -7.86 -5.67 15.51
N LEU A 222 -8.35 -4.52 16.00
CA LEU A 222 -8.47 -4.25 17.44
C LEU A 222 -9.41 -5.24 18.14
N SER A 223 -10.54 -5.57 17.51
CA SER A 223 -11.49 -6.54 18.06
C SER A 223 -10.91 -7.96 18.12
N ARG A 224 -10.04 -8.33 17.17
CA ARG A 224 -9.37 -9.64 17.11
C ARG A 224 -8.16 -9.74 18.02
N LYS A 225 -7.63 -8.60 18.50
CA LYS A 225 -6.37 -8.52 19.25
C LYS A 225 -6.27 -9.50 20.42
N GLU A 226 -7.33 -9.62 21.23
CA GLU A 226 -7.30 -10.55 22.37
C GLU A 226 -7.15 -12.01 21.92
N ILE A 227 -7.84 -12.40 20.85
CA ILE A 227 -7.76 -13.75 20.28
C ILE A 227 -6.38 -13.97 19.67
N MET A 228 -5.87 -13.01 18.90
CA MET A 228 -4.54 -13.06 18.30
C MET A 228 -3.43 -13.21 19.35
N ASP A 229 -3.48 -12.46 20.45
CA ASP A 229 -2.52 -12.58 21.56
C ASP A 229 -2.56 -13.97 22.20
N ARG A 230 -3.73 -14.60 22.25
CA ARG A 230 -3.90 -15.97 22.77
C ARG A 230 -3.39 -17.02 21.77
N ILE A 231 -3.64 -16.85 20.47
CA ILE A 231 -3.06 -17.68 19.41
C ILE A 231 -1.54 -17.65 19.49
N ASN A 232 -0.93 -16.46 19.55
CA ASN A 232 0.52 -16.31 19.63
C ASN A 232 1.12 -17.01 20.86
N LYS A 233 0.45 -16.93 22.01
CA LYS A 233 0.87 -17.66 23.23
C LYS A 233 0.75 -19.17 23.06
N TRP A 234 -0.31 -19.64 22.41
CA TRP A 234 -0.51 -21.06 22.14
C TRP A 234 0.53 -21.60 21.15
N ILE A 235 0.79 -20.90 20.04
CA ILE A 235 1.84 -21.27 19.08
C ILE A 235 3.20 -21.34 19.78
N ALA A 236 3.57 -20.34 20.58
CA ALA A 236 4.83 -20.36 21.32
C ALA A 236 4.93 -21.53 22.33
N ALA A 237 3.81 -21.97 22.89
CA ALA A 237 3.77 -23.15 23.75
C ALA A 237 3.95 -24.45 22.96
N CYS A 238 3.37 -24.54 21.76
CA CYS A 238 3.59 -25.65 20.82
C CYS A 238 5.04 -25.71 20.34
N ASP A 239 5.67 -24.58 20.04
CA ASP A 239 7.10 -24.54 19.66
C ASP A 239 7.99 -25.06 20.79
N GLU A 240 7.69 -24.71 22.04
CA GLU A 240 8.42 -25.21 23.21
C GLU A 240 8.15 -26.71 23.47
N GLU A 241 6.96 -27.21 23.14
CA GLU A 241 6.65 -28.66 23.15
C GLU A 241 7.53 -29.41 22.14
N ALA A 242 7.59 -28.94 20.90
CA ALA A 242 8.41 -29.54 19.85
C ALA A 242 9.91 -29.54 20.23
N TRP A 243 10.40 -28.43 20.78
CA TRP A 243 11.77 -28.35 21.30
C TRP A 243 12.01 -29.36 22.43
N LEU A 244 11.06 -29.52 23.35
CA LEU A 244 11.17 -30.50 24.44
C LEU A 244 11.17 -31.94 23.91
N GLU A 245 10.39 -32.25 22.87
CA GLU A 245 10.40 -33.56 22.23
C GLU A 245 11.76 -33.87 21.62
N GLU A 246 12.35 -32.93 20.86
CA GLU A 246 13.70 -33.05 20.31
C GLU A 246 14.74 -33.25 21.42
N TYR A 247 14.67 -32.43 22.48
CA TYR A 247 15.55 -32.53 23.64
C TYR A 247 15.41 -33.88 24.38
N ASN A 248 14.22 -34.48 24.39
CA ASN A 248 14.00 -35.79 25.00
C ASN A 248 14.57 -36.95 24.17
N GLN A 249 14.72 -36.78 22.86
CA GLN A 249 15.28 -37.78 21.96
C GLN A 249 16.81 -37.76 21.93
N ASP A 250 17.44 -36.65 22.33
CA ASP A 250 18.91 -36.50 22.33
C ASP A 250 19.59 -37.49 23.33
N PRO A 251 20.41 -38.44 22.85
CA PRO A 251 21.17 -39.36 23.72
C PRO A 251 22.20 -38.65 24.60
N LYS A 252 22.68 -37.46 24.20
CA LYS A 252 23.70 -36.68 24.91
C LYS A 252 23.11 -35.69 25.92
N ARG A 253 21.81 -35.76 26.17
CA ARG A 253 21.06 -34.85 27.05
C ARG A 253 21.64 -34.68 28.45
N TYR A 254 22.18 -35.75 29.01
CA TYR A 254 22.77 -35.78 30.36
C TYR A 254 24.30 -35.72 30.36
N SER A 255 24.91 -35.39 29.22
CA SER A 255 26.35 -35.15 29.19
C SER A 255 26.69 -34.01 30.15
N ALA A 256 27.74 -34.19 30.97
CA ALA A 256 28.18 -33.23 31.98
C ALA A 256 28.89 -31.99 31.38
N GLY A 257 28.36 -31.47 30.27
CA GLY A 257 28.87 -30.30 29.56
C GLY A 257 28.43 -28.98 30.21
N ARG A 258 29.22 -27.92 29.96
CA ARG A 258 28.89 -26.54 30.36
C ARG A 258 27.58 -26.12 29.68
N GLY A 259 26.50 -25.98 30.46
CA GLY A 259 25.17 -25.58 29.97
C GLY A 259 24.06 -26.63 30.13
N ALA A 260 24.39 -27.87 30.49
CA ALA A 260 23.39 -28.95 30.68
C ALA A 260 22.32 -28.60 31.73
N HIS A 261 22.70 -27.94 32.83
CA HIS A 261 21.77 -27.51 33.87
C HIS A 261 20.78 -26.43 33.40
N ILE A 262 21.15 -25.61 32.41
CA ILE A 262 20.29 -24.56 31.83
C ILE A 262 19.23 -25.22 30.95
N ASN A 263 19.65 -26.16 30.10
CA ASN A 263 18.75 -26.92 29.24
C ASN A 263 17.80 -27.79 30.07
N LEU A 264 18.28 -28.40 31.15
CA LEU A 264 17.43 -29.15 32.08
C LEU A 264 16.38 -28.25 32.76
N LYS A 265 16.78 -27.04 33.18
CA LYS A 265 15.85 -26.04 33.75
C LYS A 265 14.83 -25.55 32.72
N ARG A 266 15.23 -25.37 31.45
CA ARG A 266 14.32 -25.03 30.35
C ARG A 266 13.34 -26.18 30.09
N ALA A 267 13.82 -27.41 30.02
CA ALA A 267 12.99 -28.61 29.83
C ALA A 267 11.93 -28.77 30.93
N GLU A 268 12.27 -28.46 32.19
CA GLU A 268 11.28 -28.51 33.27
C GLU A 268 10.22 -27.42 33.12
N LYS A 269 10.61 -26.19 32.74
CA LYS A 269 9.65 -25.13 32.41
C LYS A 269 8.77 -25.51 31.22
N ALA A 270 9.35 -26.12 30.19
CA ALA A 270 8.66 -26.60 29.00
C ALA A 270 7.60 -27.64 29.38
N ARG A 271 7.92 -28.63 30.23
CA ARG A 271 6.93 -29.62 30.70
C ARG A 271 5.73 -28.98 31.37
N ILE A 272 5.96 -28.01 32.26
CA ILE A 272 4.87 -27.27 32.91
C ILE A 272 4.03 -26.52 31.86
N LEU A 273 4.67 -25.92 30.85
CA LEU A 273 3.95 -25.24 29.77
C LEU A 273 3.12 -26.22 28.94
N VAL A 274 3.69 -27.36 28.55
CA VAL A 274 3.03 -28.43 27.78
C VAL A 274 1.76 -28.93 28.48
N THR A 275 1.81 -29.12 29.81
CA THR A 275 0.62 -29.53 30.58
C THR A 275 -0.49 -28.48 30.58
N LYS A 276 -0.17 -27.21 30.32
CA LYS A 276 -1.15 -26.12 30.25
C LYS A 276 -1.75 -25.92 28.86
N ILE A 277 -1.11 -26.44 27.81
CA ILE A 277 -1.58 -26.27 26.43
C ILE A 277 -3.06 -26.68 26.23
N PRO A 278 -3.60 -27.78 26.79
CA PRO A 278 -5.01 -28.11 26.62
C PRO A 278 -5.94 -26.99 27.14
N SER A 279 -5.64 -26.46 28.33
CA SER A 279 -6.40 -25.36 28.91
C SER A 279 -6.30 -24.06 28.11
N MET A 280 -5.17 -23.83 27.42
CA MET A 280 -5.00 -22.68 26.54
C MET A 280 -5.86 -22.82 25.28
N VAL A 281 -5.95 -24.03 24.71
CA VAL A 281 -6.81 -24.34 23.56
C VAL A 281 -8.28 -24.18 23.94
N ASP A 282 -8.73 -24.76 25.07
CA ASP A 282 -10.12 -24.63 25.53
C ASP A 282 -10.49 -23.16 25.77
N ASN A 283 -9.57 -22.38 26.36
CA ASN A 283 -9.78 -20.97 26.57
C ASN A 283 -9.88 -20.18 25.25
N LEU A 284 -9.05 -20.53 24.26
CA LEU A 284 -9.05 -19.91 22.94
C LEU A 284 -10.34 -20.24 22.17
N ILE A 285 -10.81 -21.49 22.22
CA ILE A 285 -12.11 -21.90 21.64
C ILE A 285 -13.25 -21.08 22.26
N ASN A 286 -13.33 -21.02 23.59
CA ASN A 286 -14.39 -20.28 24.29
C ASN A 286 -14.39 -18.78 23.95
N ARG A 287 -13.20 -18.16 23.88
CA ARG A 287 -13.07 -16.74 23.52
C ARG A 287 -13.43 -16.48 22.07
N THR A 288 -13.07 -17.39 21.17
CA THR A 288 -13.43 -17.31 19.75
C THR A 288 -14.94 -17.44 19.57
N PHE A 289 -15.60 -18.39 20.24
CA PHE A 289 -17.06 -18.50 20.23
C PHE A 289 -17.75 -17.24 20.76
N ALA A 290 -17.26 -16.66 21.87
CA ALA A 290 -17.83 -15.43 22.40
C ALA A 290 -17.72 -14.26 21.39
N TRP A 291 -16.62 -14.17 20.65
CA TRP A 291 -16.43 -13.18 19.60
C TRP A 291 -17.33 -13.44 18.38
N GLU A 292 -17.44 -14.70 17.92
CA GLU A 292 -18.33 -15.08 16.81
C GLU A 292 -19.79 -14.73 17.13
N ASN A 293 -20.24 -15.04 18.36
CA ASN A 293 -21.60 -14.73 18.82
C ASN A 293 -21.84 -13.22 18.91
N ALA A 294 -20.88 -12.44 19.42
CA ALA A 294 -21.01 -11.00 19.54
C ALA A 294 -21.07 -10.30 18.16
N ARG A 295 -20.37 -10.83 17.15
CA ARG A 295 -20.30 -10.22 15.81
C ARG A 295 -21.22 -10.88 14.77
N SER A 296 -21.88 -11.98 15.13
CA SER A 296 -22.71 -12.80 14.23
C SER A 296 -21.98 -13.20 12.93
N LYS A 297 -20.68 -13.47 13.02
CA LYS A 297 -19.84 -13.90 11.89
C LYS A 297 -18.75 -14.87 12.33
N PRO A 298 -18.35 -15.85 11.49
CA PRO A 298 -17.29 -16.79 11.83
C PRO A 298 -15.94 -16.08 11.96
N PHE A 299 -15.11 -16.55 12.88
CA PHE A 299 -13.73 -16.08 13.01
C PHE A 299 -12.86 -16.86 12.02
N LEU A 300 -12.48 -16.17 10.95
CA LEU A 300 -11.57 -16.70 9.93
C LEU A 300 -10.13 -16.28 10.25
N TYR A 301 -9.24 -17.25 10.24
CA TYR A 301 -7.79 -17.11 10.34
C TYR A 301 -7.17 -17.74 9.09
N ASP A 302 -6.49 -16.96 8.25
CA ASP A 302 -5.93 -17.42 6.97
C ASP A 302 -6.93 -18.19 6.09
N GLY A 303 -8.19 -17.75 6.07
CA GLY A 303 -9.28 -18.38 5.32
C GLY A 303 -9.93 -19.60 6.00
N GLY A 304 -9.32 -20.16 7.05
CA GLY A 304 -9.88 -21.27 7.84
C GLY A 304 -10.64 -20.78 9.08
N ARG A 305 -11.72 -21.47 9.47
CA ARG A 305 -12.39 -21.18 10.75
C ARG A 305 -11.51 -21.63 11.91
N LEU A 306 -11.10 -20.70 12.78
CA LEU A 306 -10.15 -20.98 13.86
C LEU A 306 -10.60 -22.12 14.79
N ILE A 307 -11.89 -22.20 15.09
CA ILE A 307 -12.45 -23.25 15.98
C ILE A 307 -12.21 -24.64 15.39
N SER A 308 -12.45 -24.83 14.09
CA SER A 308 -12.25 -26.11 13.41
C SER A 308 -10.79 -26.56 13.48
N VAL A 309 -9.86 -25.63 13.29
CA VAL A 309 -8.41 -25.90 13.41
C VAL A 309 -8.03 -26.30 14.83
N LEU A 310 -8.59 -25.64 15.85
CA LEU A 310 -8.31 -25.96 17.25
C LEU A 310 -8.91 -27.30 17.68
N GLU A 311 -10.09 -27.67 17.17
CA GLU A 311 -10.71 -28.96 17.41
C GLU A 311 -9.91 -30.11 16.78
N GLU A 312 -9.44 -29.90 15.54
CA GLU A 312 -8.55 -30.85 14.85
C GLU A 312 -7.22 -31.02 15.59
N TYR A 313 -6.62 -29.93 16.06
CA TYR A 313 -5.42 -29.98 16.90
C TYR A 313 -5.67 -30.78 18.19
N ARG A 314 -6.82 -30.56 18.85
CA ARG A 314 -7.19 -31.28 20.07
C ARG A 314 -7.26 -32.79 19.82
N LEU A 315 -7.89 -33.21 18.73
CA LEU A 315 -8.02 -34.61 18.35
C LEU A 315 -6.65 -35.23 18.02
N SER A 316 -5.85 -34.55 17.19
CA SER A 316 -4.51 -34.99 16.80
C SER A 316 -3.59 -35.20 18.01
N ARG A 317 -3.69 -34.32 19.01
CA ARG A 317 -2.92 -34.47 20.25
C ARG A 317 -3.34 -35.70 21.05
N GLN A 318 -4.64 -35.93 21.21
CA GLN A 318 -5.14 -37.11 21.93
C GLN A 318 -4.67 -38.41 21.27
N GLN A 319 -4.72 -38.47 19.94
CA GLN A 319 -4.21 -39.62 19.17
C GLN A 319 -2.72 -39.85 19.43
N LYS A 320 -1.88 -38.81 19.34
CA LYS A 320 -0.44 -38.90 19.63
C LYS A 320 -0.16 -39.37 21.07
N GLU A 321 -0.91 -38.89 22.05
CA GLU A 321 -0.76 -39.30 23.45
C GLU A 321 -1.16 -40.77 23.66
N GLU A 322 -2.21 -41.23 22.97
CA GLU A 322 -2.68 -42.60 23.00
C GLU A 322 -1.71 -43.56 22.30
N GLU A 323 -1.17 -43.20 21.15
CA GLU A 323 -0.12 -43.96 20.47
C GLU A 323 1.13 -44.09 21.34
N LYS A 324 1.59 -43.00 21.96
CA LYS A 324 2.68 -43.02 22.94
C LYS A 324 2.37 -43.94 24.13
N ARG A 325 1.10 -44.01 24.57
CA ARG A 325 0.66 -44.93 25.63
C ARG A 325 0.72 -46.39 25.16
N ARG A 326 0.16 -46.69 23.98
CA ARG A 326 0.20 -48.04 23.37
C ARG A 326 1.62 -48.53 23.18
N TYR A 327 2.52 -47.69 22.67
CA TYR A 327 3.95 -48.03 22.51
C TYR A 327 4.63 -48.33 23.85
N ARG A 328 4.36 -47.53 24.89
CA ARG A 328 4.88 -47.80 26.24
C ARG A 328 4.36 -49.13 26.80
N ASP A 329 3.10 -49.46 26.56
CA ASP A 329 2.50 -50.70 27.05
C ASP A 329 3.01 -51.93 26.28
N GLN A 330 3.25 -51.82 24.96
CA GLN A 330 3.97 -52.85 24.18
C GLN A 330 5.39 -53.07 24.71
N LYS A 331 6.17 -52.00 24.95
CA LYS A 331 7.51 -52.11 25.51
C LYS A 331 7.53 -52.75 26.91
N LYS A 332 6.52 -52.46 27.74
CA LYS A 332 6.36 -53.14 29.04
C LYS A 332 6.08 -54.62 28.85
N LEU A 333 5.22 -54.99 27.92
CA LEU A 333 4.91 -56.40 27.64
C LEU A 333 6.15 -57.15 27.14
N GLU A 334 6.90 -56.58 26.20
CA GLU A 334 8.19 -57.14 25.75
C GLU A 334 9.18 -57.30 26.90
N SER A 335 9.28 -56.31 27.79
CA SER A 335 10.13 -56.39 28.98
C SER A 335 9.68 -57.48 29.95
N ILE A 336 8.37 -57.68 30.14
CA ILE A 336 7.83 -58.75 31.00
C ILE A 336 8.13 -60.12 30.38
N LEU A 337 7.93 -60.28 29.07
CA LEU A 337 8.24 -61.52 28.35
C LEU A 337 9.75 -61.83 28.39
N LEU A 338 10.60 -60.82 28.33
CA LEU A 338 12.06 -60.98 28.47
C LEU A 338 12.43 -61.42 29.90
N ALA A 339 11.83 -60.79 30.92
CA ALA A 339 12.05 -61.16 32.32
C ALA A 339 11.54 -62.57 32.65
N GLU A 340 10.43 -63.02 32.05
CA GLU A 340 9.92 -64.39 32.19
C GLU A 340 10.86 -65.41 31.55
N LYS A 341 11.37 -65.12 30.35
CA LYS A 341 12.42 -65.94 29.70
C LYS A 341 13.68 -66.02 30.56
N GLU A 342 14.15 -64.90 31.12
CA GLU A 342 15.30 -64.88 32.03
C GLU A 342 15.03 -65.64 33.34
N ALA A 343 13.81 -65.61 33.86
CA ALA A 343 13.39 -66.37 35.04
C ALA A 343 13.35 -67.89 34.80
N ILE A 344 13.01 -68.34 33.58
CA ILE A 344 13.03 -69.75 33.18
C ILE A 344 14.47 -70.31 33.08
N PHE A 345 15.46 -69.46 32.77
CA PHE A 345 16.89 -69.82 32.81
C PHE A 345 17.56 -69.58 34.18
N GLY A 346 16.77 -69.30 35.23
CA GLY A 346 17.25 -68.94 36.56
C GLY A 346 17.91 -70.09 37.34
N SER A 347 19.22 -69.97 37.56
CA SER A 347 19.96 -70.68 38.62
C SER A 347 19.64 -70.11 40.01
N LYS A 348 19.69 -70.99 41.01
CA LYS A 348 19.20 -70.92 42.41
C LYS A 348 19.38 -69.57 43.17
N PRO A 349 18.47 -69.24 44.12
CA PRO A 349 18.67 -68.14 45.06
C PRO A 349 19.57 -68.57 46.24
N THR A 350 20.52 -67.74 46.67
CA THR A 350 21.23 -67.84 47.98
C THR A 350 21.79 -66.45 48.41
N PRO A 351 22.03 -66.19 49.71
CA PRO A 351 21.20 -65.28 50.50
C PRO A 351 21.84 -63.92 50.87
N LYS A 352 20.99 -63.03 51.42
CA LYS A 352 21.36 -61.76 52.10
C LYS A 352 22.60 -61.91 52.98
N ARG A 353 23.60 -61.04 52.77
CA ARG A 353 24.65 -60.74 53.74
C ARG A 353 24.45 -59.31 54.26
N MET A 354 23.82 -59.20 55.43
CA MET A 354 23.93 -58.02 56.28
C MET A 354 25.38 -57.92 56.79
N SER A 355 26.02 -56.77 56.62
CA SER A 355 27.30 -56.45 57.24
C SER A 355 27.12 -55.26 58.17
N ASN A 356 26.86 -55.56 59.45
CA ASN A 356 27.16 -54.66 60.54
C ASN A 356 28.57 -55.01 61.03
N LEU A 357 29.48 -54.04 61.04
CA LEU A 357 30.70 -54.11 61.86
C LEU A 357 30.77 -52.89 62.79
N ASN A 358 30.11 -53.08 63.93
CA ASN A 358 30.60 -52.90 65.29
C ASN A 358 31.36 -51.63 65.70
N ARG A 359 30.59 -50.79 66.41
CA ARG A 359 30.91 -50.30 67.76
C ARG A 359 31.89 -51.21 68.53
N LYS A 360 32.95 -50.59 69.08
CA LYS A 360 33.59 -51.01 70.34
C LYS A 360 33.24 -49.99 71.42
N ALA A 361 32.88 -50.49 72.60
CA ALA A 361 32.63 -49.74 73.82
C ALA A 361 33.63 -50.19 74.90
N ASN A 362 34.16 -49.22 75.67
CA ASN A 362 34.47 -49.25 77.11
C ASN A 362 35.29 -47.99 77.45
N GLY A 363 35.01 -47.17 78.46
CA GLY A 363 34.00 -47.24 79.52
C GLY A 363 33.81 -45.89 80.26
N TYR A 364 32.79 -45.85 81.12
CA TYR A 364 32.64 -45.18 82.44
C TYR A 364 33.64 -44.03 82.80
N GLN A 365 33.29 -42.85 83.35
CA GLN A 365 32.08 -42.27 83.99
C GLN A 365 32.30 -40.72 84.19
N PRO A 366 31.58 -39.93 85.03
CA PRO A 366 30.80 -38.73 84.65
C PRO A 366 31.30 -37.37 85.22
N ASN A 367 30.84 -36.23 84.70
CA ASN A 367 30.15 -35.12 85.44
C ASN A 367 30.01 -33.82 84.62
N GLY A 368 28.87 -33.13 84.81
CA GLY A 368 28.86 -31.70 85.17
C GLY A 368 28.85 -30.61 84.08
N ASN A 369 27.63 -30.10 83.82
CA ASN A 369 27.25 -28.67 83.81
C ASN A 369 27.51 -27.73 82.60
N ALA A 370 26.43 -26.96 82.33
CA ALA A 370 26.36 -25.56 81.87
C ALA A 370 26.32 -25.19 80.35
N ASN A 371 25.10 -24.82 79.92
CA ASN A 371 24.69 -23.59 79.21
C ASN A 371 25.61 -22.92 78.16
N GLY A 372 25.05 -22.63 76.98
CA GLY A 372 25.29 -21.34 76.30
C GLY A 372 25.49 -21.34 74.77
N LEU A 373 24.43 -20.97 74.05
CA LEU A 373 24.38 -19.97 72.96
C LEU A 373 25.52 -19.90 71.90
N LYS A 374 25.14 -20.05 70.61
CA LYS A 374 25.34 -19.09 69.47
C LYS A 374 25.55 -19.80 68.12
N THR A 375 24.69 -19.48 67.17
CA THR A 375 24.89 -19.59 65.71
C THR A 375 25.98 -18.62 65.21
N PRO A 376 26.64 -18.94 64.09
CA PRO A 376 27.10 -17.88 63.19
C PRO A 376 26.72 -18.11 61.71
N THR A 377 26.09 -17.09 61.14
CA THR A 377 26.11 -16.72 59.70
C THR A 377 27.53 -16.41 59.21
N PRO A 378 27.78 -16.42 57.88
CA PRO A 378 28.75 -15.52 57.28
C PRO A 378 28.11 -14.49 56.33
N ARG A 379 28.65 -13.28 56.40
CA ARG A 379 28.31 -12.09 55.61
C ARG A 379 28.95 -12.11 54.22
N ARG A 380 28.22 -11.45 53.32
CA ARG A 380 28.58 -10.71 52.10
C ARG A 380 29.98 -10.07 52.06
N SER A 381 30.61 -10.14 50.89
CA SER A 381 31.65 -9.21 50.40
C SER A 381 31.33 -8.78 48.97
N SER A 382 31.44 -7.48 48.69
CA SER A 382 31.27 -6.84 47.37
C SER A 382 32.39 -5.83 47.15
N LEU A 383 32.63 -5.52 45.86
CA LEU A 383 33.53 -4.53 45.21
C LEU A 383 34.69 -5.23 44.46
N GLY A 384 34.99 -4.95 43.18
CA GLY A 384 34.54 -3.90 42.28
C GLY A 384 34.86 -4.20 40.79
N SER A 385 34.39 -3.28 39.96
CA SER A 385 34.26 -3.28 38.49
C SER A 385 35.56 -3.30 37.68
N ALA A 386 35.54 -3.97 36.52
CA ALA A 386 36.17 -3.52 35.26
C ALA A 386 35.48 -4.19 34.04
N THR A 387 34.96 -3.37 33.13
CA THR A 387 34.48 -3.74 31.77
C THR A 387 35.63 -4.28 30.89
N PRO A 388 35.37 -5.20 29.94
CA PRO A 388 35.05 -4.74 28.57
C PRO A 388 34.06 -5.61 27.76
N GLN A 389 33.40 -4.91 26.84
CA GLN A 389 33.01 -5.28 25.48
C GLN A 389 32.04 -6.45 25.21
N LEU A 390 30.93 -6.03 24.58
CA LEU A 390 29.92 -6.82 23.89
C LEU A 390 30.54 -7.66 22.77
N LEU A 391 30.38 -8.98 22.84
CA LEU A 391 30.44 -9.86 21.69
C LEU A 391 29.21 -10.78 21.70
N THR A 392 28.37 -10.55 20.70
CA THR A 392 27.21 -11.32 20.29
C THR A 392 27.61 -12.75 19.86
N PRO A 393 26.89 -13.81 20.29
CA PRO A 393 26.96 -15.09 19.59
C PRO A 393 25.88 -15.17 18.51
N ARG A 394 26.36 -14.90 17.29
CA ARG A 394 25.95 -15.40 15.98
C ARG A 394 24.91 -16.54 16.01
N SER A 395 23.75 -16.25 15.42
CA SER A 395 22.72 -17.21 15.04
C SER A 395 23.28 -18.26 14.08
N TYR A 396 23.15 -19.53 14.42
CA TYR A 396 23.06 -20.61 13.43
C TYR A 396 21.59 -20.94 13.25
N SER A 397 20.99 -20.27 12.25
CA SER A 397 19.77 -20.74 11.61
C SER A 397 20.18 -21.81 10.62
N GLY A 398 19.63 -23.01 10.80
CA GLY A 398 19.87 -24.18 9.98
C GLY A 398 18.65 -25.10 10.06
N HIS A 399 17.52 -24.57 9.63
CA HIS A 399 16.47 -25.30 8.90
C HIS A 399 16.20 -26.75 9.34
N ASN A 400 15.15 -26.98 10.14
CA ASN A 400 14.44 -28.25 10.09
C ASN A 400 12.92 -28.04 10.06
N ARG A 401 12.27 -28.84 9.23
CA ARG A 401 11.23 -28.41 8.28
C ARG A 401 9.86 -29.02 8.61
N TYR A 402 9.46 -29.03 9.89
CA TYR A 402 8.26 -29.76 10.36
C TYR A 402 7.15 -28.90 11.00
N PHE A 403 7.35 -27.59 11.16
CA PHE A 403 6.38 -26.69 11.81
C PHE A 403 6.09 -25.39 11.04
N GLY A 404 6.58 -25.28 9.80
CA GLY A 404 6.19 -24.18 8.90
C GLY A 404 4.67 -24.13 8.65
N ASP A 405 4.01 -25.29 8.75
CA ASP A 405 2.60 -25.49 8.41
C ASP A 405 1.62 -25.02 9.49
N LEU A 406 2.07 -24.74 10.72
CA LEU A 406 1.20 -24.15 11.77
C LEU A 406 1.16 -22.62 11.72
N ARG A 407 2.10 -21.98 11.00
CA ARG A 407 2.07 -20.53 10.79
C ARG A 407 1.09 -20.10 9.69
N ARG A 408 0.73 -21.02 8.78
CA ARG A 408 -0.41 -20.90 7.87
C ARG A 408 -1.43 -21.95 8.30
N LEU A 409 -2.38 -21.59 9.15
CA LEU A 409 -3.48 -22.48 9.55
C LEU A 409 -4.49 -22.64 8.39
N SER A 410 -4.01 -23.02 7.20
CA SER A 410 -4.82 -23.21 6.01
C SER A 410 -5.27 -24.67 5.93
N THR A 411 -6.57 -24.87 5.77
CA THR A 411 -7.29 -26.14 5.57
C THR A 411 -6.91 -26.90 4.29
N SER A 412 -5.89 -26.47 3.54
CA SER A 412 -5.61 -26.95 2.18
C SER A 412 -4.49 -27.99 2.06
N HIS A 413 -3.82 -28.39 3.14
CA HIS A 413 -2.72 -29.36 3.08
C HIS A 413 -2.85 -30.52 4.08
N LEU A 414 -3.93 -31.29 3.95
CA LEU A 414 -4.03 -32.65 4.50
C LEU A 414 -4.59 -33.62 3.46
N ASN A 415 -3.93 -33.70 2.30
CA ASN A 415 -4.03 -34.89 1.46
C ASN A 415 -2.98 -35.88 1.96
N PHE A 416 -3.41 -36.84 2.76
CA PHE A 416 -2.62 -38.04 3.03
C PHE A 416 -2.41 -38.77 1.71
N GLY A 417 -1.13 -39.05 1.40
CA GLY A 417 -0.74 -39.78 0.21
C GLY A 417 -1.39 -41.16 0.17
N ASP A 418 -2.15 -41.39 -0.89
CA ASP A 418 -2.52 -42.72 -1.34
C ASP A 418 -1.37 -43.24 -2.20
N ASP A 419 -0.35 -43.79 -1.54
CA ASP A 419 0.68 -44.61 -2.19
C ASP A 419 0.44 -46.07 -1.81
N SER A 420 -0.50 -46.70 -2.51
CA SER A 420 -0.43 -48.13 -2.80
C SER A 420 -1.08 -48.42 -4.15
N LEU A 421 -0.24 -48.93 -5.06
CA LEU A 421 -0.53 -49.51 -6.38
C LEU A 421 -0.37 -48.59 -7.59
N SER A 422 0.89 -48.39 -8.01
CA SER A 422 1.23 -48.52 -9.44
C SER A 422 1.77 -49.94 -9.63
N THR A 423 1.20 -50.78 -10.49
CA THR A 423 1.52 -50.77 -11.92
C THR A 423 0.49 -51.65 -12.65
N PHE A 424 -0.24 -51.09 -13.63
CA PHE A 424 -0.43 -51.63 -14.98
C PHE A 424 -1.67 -51.00 -15.64
N THR A 425 -1.46 -49.90 -16.38
CA THR A 425 -2.20 -49.54 -17.60
C THR A 425 -1.27 -48.64 -18.41
N SER A 426 -0.78 -49.06 -19.57
CA SER A 426 -1.44 -48.97 -20.88
C SER A 426 -0.87 -47.79 -21.69
N ILE A 427 -0.42 -48.08 -22.91
CA ILE A 427 -0.10 -47.15 -23.99
C ILE A 427 -0.20 -48.03 -25.26
N SER A 428 -0.88 -47.69 -26.35
CA SER A 428 -1.50 -46.46 -26.81
C SER A 428 -2.62 -46.82 -27.77
N GLY A 429 -3.69 -46.02 -27.77
CA GLY A 429 -4.56 -45.90 -28.93
C GLY A 429 -3.94 -44.91 -29.92
N SER A 430 -3.79 -45.35 -31.16
CA SER A 430 -3.62 -44.47 -32.33
C SER A 430 -4.41 -45.12 -33.48
N GLU A 431 -5.63 -44.65 -33.73
CA GLU A 431 -6.21 -44.73 -35.08
C GLU A 431 -5.44 -43.74 -35.97
N PRO A 432 -5.21 -44.11 -37.25
CA PRO A 432 -6.16 -43.63 -38.25
C PRO A 432 -6.44 -44.61 -39.40
N GLU A 433 -7.49 -44.27 -40.15
CA GLU A 433 -7.78 -44.62 -41.54
C GLU A 433 -8.21 -46.05 -41.89
N SER A 434 -9.47 -46.15 -42.31
CA SER A 434 -9.97 -47.22 -43.18
C SER A 434 -9.19 -47.27 -44.49
N PRO A 435 -9.03 -48.46 -45.10
CA PRO A 435 -9.85 -48.73 -46.28
C PRO A 435 -10.29 -50.20 -46.47
N SER A 436 -11.48 -50.30 -47.07
CA SER A 436 -11.98 -51.27 -48.08
C SER A 436 -11.82 -52.80 -47.97
N LEU A 437 -12.91 -53.43 -48.46
CA LEU A 437 -13.04 -54.72 -49.16
C LEU A 437 -13.10 -56.01 -48.32
N GLY A 438 -14.27 -56.65 -48.40
CA GLY A 438 -14.58 -57.99 -47.91
C GLY A 438 -16.08 -58.19 -47.83
#